data_AF-A0A9P8BG97-F1
#
_entry.id   AF-A0A9P8BG97-F1
#
_cell.length_a   1.000
_cell.length_b   1.000
_cell.length_c   1.000
_cell.angle_alpha   90.00
_cell.angle_beta   90.00
_cell.angle_gamma   90.00
#
_symmetry.space_group_name_H-M   'P 1'
#
loop_
_entity.id
_entity.type
_entity.pdbx_description
1 polymer ?
#
loop_
_entity_poly.entity_id
_entity_poly.type
_entity_poly.pdbx_seq_one_letter_code
_entity_poly.pdbx_strand_id
1 'polypeptide(L)'
;MRDGRYKTCRWEDNTLSISETPHHDLIVVDDISFDSLRLNLQRTLRIPDDGKTYPLPAGLGAFPLYSVADYGLPEDVKAKGGLFAALYQCEALWMSFKTVGSYNFNSIPKPVAIRVFTGGINGLSGQVDLVGDVEQPAKKEEDRT
;
A
#
# COMPACT_ATOMS: atom_id res chain seq x y z
N MET A 1 2.23 -24.82 -8.00
CA MET A 1 2.48 -24.03 -6.78
C MET A 1 3.83 -23.37 -6.96
N ARG A 2 3.89 -22.04 -7.11
CA ARG A 2 5.16 -21.31 -7.27
C ARG A 2 5.74 -21.07 -5.89
N ASP A 3 6.92 -21.60 -5.65
CA ASP A 3 7.75 -21.36 -4.46
C ASP A 3 8.33 -19.94 -4.53
N GLY A 4 7.46 -18.95 -4.33
CA GLY A 4 7.82 -17.54 -4.33
C GLY A 4 8.55 -17.20 -3.03
N ARG A 5 9.75 -16.65 -3.13
CA ARG A 5 10.51 -16.12 -2.00
C ARG A 5 9.97 -14.71 -1.70
N TYR A 6 9.49 -14.47 -0.48
CA TYR A 6 8.86 -13.21 -0.08
C TYR A 6 9.74 -12.44 0.91
N LYS A 7 9.87 -11.12 0.72
CA LYS A 7 10.42 -10.21 1.74
C LYS A 7 9.29 -9.38 2.34
N THR A 8 9.42 -9.01 3.61
CA THR A 8 8.46 -8.13 4.29
C THR A 8 8.95 -6.69 4.20
N CYS A 9 8.05 -5.78 3.83
CA CYS A 9 8.30 -4.36 3.92
C CYS A 9 7.73 -3.82 5.22
N ARG A 10 8.53 -2.98 5.88
CA ARG A 10 8.12 -2.27 7.08
C ARG A 10 8.35 -0.79 6.87
N TRP A 11 7.29 -0.02 6.97
CA TRP A 11 7.38 1.43 6.94
C TRP A 11 7.58 1.93 8.38
N GLU A 12 8.70 2.59 8.66
CA GLU A 12 9.02 3.17 9.97
C GLU A 12 9.64 4.55 9.78
N ASP A 13 9.27 5.55 10.60
CA ASP A 13 9.86 6.90 10.56
C ASP A 13 9.93 7.52 9.15
N ASN A 14 8.84 7.43 8.38
CA ASN A 14 8.73 7.85 6.98
C ASN A 14 9.71 7.18 6.01
N THR A 15 10.33 6.08 6.43
CA THR A 15 11.30 5.32 5.65
C THR A 15 10.73 3.92 5.40
N LEU A 16 10.68 3.53 4.13
CA LEU A 16 10.40 2.15 3.78
C LEU A 16 11.67 1.31 3.99
N SER A 17 11.62 0.41 4.96
CA SER A 17 12.65 -0.62 5.15
C SER A 17 12.20 -1.93 4.52
N ILE A 18 13.10 -2.56 3.76
CA ILE A 18 12.88 -3.86 3.13
C ILE A 18 13.88 -4.81 3.78
N SER A 19 13.43 -5.69 4.68
CA SER A 19 14.32 -6.63 5.37
C SER A 19 14.45 -7.92 4.56
N GLU A 20 15.69 -8.38 4.37
CA GLU A 20 15.98 -9.66 3.73
C GLU A 20 15.82 -10.82 4.72
N THR A 21 15.20 -11.92 4.29
CA THR A 21 15.53 -13.25 4.81
C THR A 21 16.69 -13.82 3.98
N PRO A 22 17.59 -14.64 4.56
CA PRO A 22 18.85 -14.99 3.90
C PRO A 22 18.60 -15.81 2.63
N HIS A 23 19.34 -15.47 1.56
CA HIS A 23 19.47 -16.12 0.23
C HIS A 23 18.77 -15.46 -0.99
N HIS A 24 19.47 -14.47 -1.56
CA HIS A 24 19.60 -14.00 -2.97
C HIS A 24 18.37 -13.81 -3.91
N ASP A 25 18.29 -12.56 -4.42
CA ASP A 25 17.92 -11.97 -5.73
C ASP A 25 16.52 -12.19 -6.37
N LEU A 26 15.49 -11.57 -5.78
CA LEU A 26 14.37 -10.83 -6.42
C LEU A 26 13.47 -10.28 -5.29
N ILE A 27 13.23 -8.97 -5.22
CA ILE A 27 12.41 -8.39 -4.15
C ILE A 27 10.94 -8.50 -4.55
N VAL A 28 10.23 -9.41 -3.89
CA VAL A 28 8.78 -9.56 -4.00
C VAL A 28 8.21 -9.24 -2.64
N VAL A 29 7.61 -8.06 -2.52
CA VAL A 29 6.84 -7.69 -1.33
C VAL A 29 5.39 -8.02 -1.61
N ASP A 30 4.88 -9.06 -0.94
CA ASP A 30 3.47 -9.42 -1.02
C ASP A 30 2.63 -8.65 -0.01
N ASP A 31 3.24 -8.14 1.06
CA ASP A 31 2.54 -7.51 2.17
C ASP A 31 3.32 -6.28 2.67
N ILE A 32 2.66 -5.13 2.67
CA ILE A 32 3.17 -3.89 3.27
C ILE A 32 2.65 -3.86 4.71
N SER A 33 3.57 -3.94 5.67
CA SER A 33 3.24 -3.88 7.10
C SER A 33 3.57 -2.51 7.70
N PHE A 34 2.61 -1.94 8.42
CA PHE A 34 2.77 -0.71 9.19
C PHE A 34 2.06 -0.87 10.54
N ASP A 35 2.83 -0.95 11.63
CA ASP A 35 2.30 -1.22 12.98
C ASP A 35 1.38 -2.46 12.98
N SER A 36 0.09 -2.31 13.28
CA SER A 36 -0.90 -3.38 13.22
C SER A 36 -1.62 -3.52 11.87
N LEU A 37 -1.25 -2.79 10.81
CA LEU A 37 -1.85 -2.89 9.48
C LEU A 37 -0.99 -3.75 8.56
N ARG A 38 -1.65 -4.67 7.85
CA ARG A 38 -1.13 -5.37 6.66
C ARG A 38 -1.94 -4.96 5.43
N LEU A 39 -1.24 -4.63 4.36
CA LEU A 39 -1.81 -4.21 3.08
C LEU A 39 -1.26 -5.09 1.97
N ASN A 40 -2.15 -5.63 1.14
CA ASN A 40 -1.80 -6.42 -0.02
C ASN A 40 -2.48 -5.88 -1.28
N LEU A 41 -1.73 -5.79 -2.39
CA LEU A 41 -2.26 -5.45 -3.70
C LEU A 41 -2.62 -6.73 -4.47
N GLN A 42 -3.91 -6.99 -4.64
CA GLN A 42 -4.43 -8.17 -5.32
C GLN A 42 -4.68 -7.88 -6.79
N ARG A 43 -4.15 -8.75 -7.65
CA ARG A 43 -4.41 -8.75 -9.09
C ARG A 43 -5.86 -9.08 -9.37
N THR A 44 -6.41 -8.46 -10.40
CA THR A 44 -7.71 -8.81 -10.95
C THR A 44 -7.80 -8.44 -12.44
N LEU A 45 -8.88 -8.83 -13.11
CA LEU A 45 -9.12 -8.43 -14.49
C LEU A 45 -9.70 -7.03 -14.55
N ARG A 46 -9.22 -6.23 -15.49
CA ARG A 46 -9.81 -4.92 -15.77
C ARG A 46 -11.23 -5.11 -16.30
N ILE A 47 -12.18 -4.44 -15.64
CA ILE A 47 -13.56 -4.42 -16.10
C ILE A 47 -13.63 -3.62 -17.41
N PRO A 48 -14.26 -4.16 -18.47
CA PRO A 48 -14.52 -3.42 -19.70
C PRO A 48 -15.40 -2.20 -19.45
N ASP A 49 -15.15 -1.12 -20.18
CA ASP A 49 -16.02 0.08 -20.18
C ASP A 49 -17.20 -0.13 -21.14
N ASP A 50 -18.05 -1.12 -20.86
CA ASP A 50 -19.19 -1.50 -21.71
C ASP A 50 -20.56 -1.24 -21.03
N GLY A 51 -20.54 -0.57 -19.88
CA GLY A 51 -21.72 -0.22 -19.09
C GLY A 51 -22.39 -1.41 -18.41
N LYS A 52 -21.82 -2.62 -18.44
CA LYS A 52 -22.39 -3.79 -17.76
C LYS A 52 -21.93 -3.88 -16.31
N THR A 53 -22.75 -4.54 -15.50
CA THR A 53 -22.42 -4.89 -14.13
C THR A 53 -21.62 -6.19 -14.12
N TYR A 54 -20.46 -6.15 -13.48
CA TYR A 54 -19.62 -7.31 -13.25
C TYR A 54 -19.62 -7.67 -11.75
N PRO A 55 -19.41 -8.95 -11.40
CA PRO A 55 -19.20 -9.32 -10.01
C PRO A 55 -17.96 -8.62 -9.44
N LEU A 56 -17.86 -8.59 -8.12
CA LEU A 56 -16.69 -8.03 -7.45
C LEU A 56 -15.40 -8.66 -8.00
N PRO A 57 -14.33 -7.86 -8.18
CA PRO A 57 -13.10 -8.36 -8.79
C PRO A 57 -12.54 -9.53 -7.97
N ALA A 58 -12.40 -10.69 -8.62
CA ALA A 58 -11.77 -11.85 -7.98
C ALA A 58 -10.28 -11.57 -7.76
N GLY A 59 -9.74 -11.99 -6.61
CA GLY A 59 -8.30 -11.97 -6.36
C GLY A 59 -7.60 -13.06 -7.17
N LEU A 60 -6.76 -12.67 -8.13
CA LEU A 60 -5.96 -13.56 -8.98
C LEU A 60 -4.52 -13.72 -8.48
N GLY A 61 -4.29 -13.44 -7.18
CA GLY A 61 -2.98 -13.47 -6.52
C GLY A 61 -2.45 -12.07 -6.22
N ALA A 62 -1.39 -11.98 -5.43
CA ALA A 62 -0.76 -10.70 -5.10
C ALA A 62 0.12 -10.18 -6.27
N PHE A 63 0.25 -8.85 -6.37
CA PHE A 63 1.29 -8.24 -7.19
C PHE A 63 2.64 -8.35 -6.48
N PRO A 64 3.70 -8.80 -7.17
CA PRO A 64 5.04 -8.62 -6.69
C PRO A 64 5.36 -7.13 -6.72
N LEU A 65 5.70 -6.57 -5.57
CA LEU A 65 6.18 -5.21 -5.49
C LEU A 65 7.69 -5.20 -5.43
N TYR A 66 8.28 -4.27 -6.19
CA TYR A 66 9.69 -4.08 -6.35
C TYR A 66 10.08 -2.71 -5.80
N SER A 67 11.25 -2.61 -5.19
CA SER A 67 11.82 -1.31 -4.83
C SER A 67 12.19 -0.52 -6.08
N VAL A 68 11.82 0.74 -6.12
CA VAL A 68 12.25 1.66 -7.19
C VAL A 68 13.77 1.82 -7.21
N ALA A 69 14.44 1.71 -6.05
CA ALA A 69 15.89 1.88 -5.93
C ALA A 69 16.70 0.78 -6.64
N ASP A 70 16.12 -0.41 -6.79
CA ASP A 70 16.83 -1.59 -7.31
C ASP A 70 16.70 -1.73 -8.84
N TYR A 71 15.98 -0.83 -9.51
CA TYR A 71 15.70 -0.92 -10.94
C TYR A 71 16.11 0.35 -11.72
N GLY A 72 16.44 0.15 -13.01
CA GLY A 72 16.77 1.21 -13.97
C GLY A 72 15.56 2.03 -14.44
N LEU A 73 14.79 2.61 -13.52
CA LEU A 73 13.61 3.43 -13.80
C LEU A 73 13.96 4.89 -14.17
N PRO A 74 13.04 5.64 -14.80
CA PRO A 74 13.20 7.07 -15.07
C PRO A 74 13.56 7.90 -13.82
N GLU A 75 14.34 8.97 -13.99
CA GLU A 75 14.86 9.77 -12.87
C GLU A 75 13.77 10.39 -12.00
N ASP A 76 12.66 10.84 -12.61
CA ASP A 76 11.52 11.41 -11.90
C ASP A 76 10.82 10.39 -11.00
N VAL A 77 10.79 9.12 -11.42
CA VAL A 77 10.27 8.00 -10.61
C VAL A 77 11.26 7.65 -9.49
N LYS A 78 12.55 7.61 -9.80
CA LYS A 78 13.61 7.36 -8.81
C LYS A 78 13.63 8.42 -7.71
N ALA A 79 13.46 9.69 -8.07
CA ALA A 79 13.41 10.80 -7.12
C ALA A 79 12.22 10.69 -6.14
N LYS A 80 11.09 10.14 -6.58
CA LYS A 80 9.92 9.87 -5.74
C LYS A 80 10.11 8.66 -4.82
N GLY A 81 10.89 7.66 -5.26
CA GLY A 81 11.16 6.44 -4.51
C GLY A 81 9.95 5.52 -4.35
N GLY A 82 9.99 4.66 -3.33
CA GLY A 82 8.91 3.74 -2.97
C GLY A 82 8.95 2.39 -3.69
N LEU A 83 7.78 1.76 -3.82
CA LEU A 83 7.59 0.47 -4.46
C LEU A 83 6.80 0.62 -5.76
N PHE A 84 7.03 -0.28 -6.71
CA PHE A 84 6.23 -0.38 -7.93
C PHE A 84 5.83 -1.83 -8.21
N ALA A 85 4.69 -1.99 -8.90
CA ALA A 85 4.26 -3.25 -9.51
C ALA A 85 4.16 -3.06 -11.03
N ALA A 86 4.52 -4.10 -11.78
CA ALA A 86 4.26 -4.14 -13.21
C ALA A 86 2.83 -4.68 -13.45
N LEU A 87 2.03 -3.93 -14.22
CA LEU A 87 0.66 -4.29 -14.61
C LEU A 87 0.57 -4.39 -16.14
N TYR A 88 -0.08 -5.44 -16.64
CA TYR A 88 -0.51 -5.50 -18.04
C TYR A 88 -1.77 -4.64 -18.25
N GLN A 89 -2.01 -4.18 -19.49
CA GLN A 89 -3.17 -3.31 -19.81
C GLN A 89 -4.54 -3.95 -19.51
N CYS A 90 -4.62 -5.29 -19.53
CA CYS A 90 -5.81 -6.06 -19.19
C CYS A 90 -5.94 -6.37 -17.70
N GLU A 91 -4.94 -6.05 -16.89
CA GLU A 91 -4.96 -6.24 -15.45
C GLU A 91 -5.46 -4.97 -14.74
N ALA A 92 -6.08 -5.19 -13.59
CA ALA A 92 -6.39 -4.18 -12.60
C ALA A 92 -5.93 -4.67 -11.22
N LEU A 93 -6.07 -3.83 -10.21
CA LEU A 93 -5.74 -4.19 -8.83
C LEU A 93 -6.84 -3.75 -7.86
N TRP A 94 -6.93 -4.44 -6.74
CA TRP A 94 -7.64 -3.96 -5.55
C TRP A 94 -6.77 -4.13 -4.31
N MET A 95 -7.06 -3.35 -3.27
CA MET A 95 -6.29 -3.34 -2.03
C MET A 95 -7.00 -4.15 -0.96
N SER A 96 -6.30 -5.10 -0.35
CA SER A 96 -6.75 -5.86 0.81
C SER A 96 -6.08 -5.32 2.06
N PHE A 97 -6.87 -4.95 3.07
CA PHE A 97 -6.40 -4.46 4.36
C PHE A 97 -6.71 -5.48 5.44
N LYS A 98 -5.75 -5.76 6.31
CA LYS A 98 -5.91 -6.64 7.47
C LYS A 98 -5.26 -6.03 8.69
N THR A 99 -5.97 -6.03 9.81
CA THR A 99 -5.38 -5.69 11.09
C THR A 99 -4.76 -6.93 11.72
N VAL A 100 -3.50 -6.86 12.11
CA VAL A 100 -2.78 -7.90 12.84
C VAL A 100 -2.66 -7.46 14.30
N GLY A 101 -3.37 -8.15 15.18
CA GLY A 101 -3.35 -7.87 16.62
C GLY A 101 -2.23 -8.60 17.34
N SER A 102 -1.70 -7.97 18.40
CA SER A 102 -0.86 -8.62 19.39
C SER A 102 -1.69 -9.69 20.12
N TYR A 103 -1.13 -10.89 20.34
CA TYR A 103 -1.79 -12.01 21.04
C TYR A 103 -2.09 -11.75 22.54
N ASN A 104 -1.94 -10.51 23.00
CA ASN A 104 -2.20 -10.11 24.37
C ASN A 104 -3.65 -9.65 24.50
N PHE A 105 -4.41 -10.31 25.37
CA PHE A 105 -5.85 -10.12 25.62
C PHE A 105 -6.28 -8.68 25.97
N ASN A 106 -5.34 -7.79 26.27
CA ASN A 106 -5.56 -6.39 26.63
C ASN A 106 -5.04 -5.36 25.60
N SER A 107 -4.61 -5.78 24.41
CA SER A 107 -4.04 -4.87 23.40
C SER A 107 -4.99 -4.69 22.22
N ILE A 108 -5.75 -3.60 22.22
CA ILE A 108 -6.54 -3.18 21.05
C ILE A 108 -5.56 -2.70 19.97
N PRO A 109 -5.64 -3.20 18.71
CA PRO A 109 -4.83 -2.69 17.61
C PRO A 109 -5.02 -1.18 17.47
N LYS A 110 -3.93 -0.44 17.25
CA LYS A 110 -4.03 1.01 17.06
C LYS A 110 -4.82 1.30 15.78
N PRO A 111 -5.77 2.24 15.80
CA PRO A 111 -6.48 2.61 14.59
C PRO A 111 -5.50 3.25 13.58
N VAL A 112 -5.58 2.81 12.33
CA VAL A 112 -4.77 3.32 11.22
C VAL A 112 -5.70 3.93 10.18
N ALA A 113 -5.34 5.13 9.70
CA ALA A 113 -6.02 5.77 8.58
C ALA A 113 -5.15 5.68 7.32
N ILE A 114 -5.77 5.35 6.18
CA ILE A 114 -5.09 5.22 4.89
C ILE A 114 -5.65 6.29 3.97
N ARG A 115 -4.75 7.03 3.33
CA ARG A 115 -5.10 8.03 2.32
C ARG A 115 -4.59 7.54 0.96
N VAL A 116 -5.50 7.43 0.01
CA VAL A 116 -5.19 6.94 -1.35
C VAL A 116 -5.16 8.14 -2.30
N PHE A 117 -4.11 8.22 -3.10
CA PHE A 117 -3.94 9.25 -4.12
C PHE A 117 -3.73 8.62 -5.50
N THR A 118 -4.23 9.28 -6.53
CA THR A 118 -4.00 8.94 -7.94
C THR A 118 -3.54 10.19 -8.68
N GLY A 119 -2.33 10.17 -9.26
CA GLY A 119 -1.77 11.34 -9.95
C GLY A 119 -1.60 12.59 -9.07
N GLY A 120 -1.45 12.43 -7.75
CA GLY A 120 -1.36 13.54 -6.79
C GLY A 120 -2.72 14.09 -6.32
N ILE A 121 -3.83 13.48 -6.73
CA ILE A 121 -5.18 13.85 -6.32
C ILE A 121 -5.70 12.81 -5.32
N ASN A 122 -6.29 13.26 -4.22
CA ASN A 122 -6.91 12.40 -3.23
C ASN A 122 -8.10 11.66 -3.86
N GLY A 123 -8.09 10.33 -3.80
CA GLY A 123 -9.11 9.49 -4.44
C GLY A 123 -10.50 9.61 -3.83
N LEU A 124 -10.63 10.14 -2.60
CA LEU A 124 -11.91 10.36 -1.92
C LEU A 124 -12.41 11.80 -2.08
N SER A 125 -11.55 12.79 -1.82
CA SER A 125 -11.96 14.20 -1.83
C SER A 125 -11.86 14.87 -3.20
N GLY A 126 -11.08 14.30 -4.14
CA GLY A 126 -10.80 14.92 -5.44
C GLY A 126 -9.90 16.16 -5.36
N GLN A 127 -9.34 16.46 -4.19
CA GLN A 127 -8.44 17.59 -4.00
C GLN A 127 -6.99 17.19 -4.28
N VAL A 128 -6.24 18.10 -4.88
CA VAL A 128 -4.79 17.96 -5.03
C VAL A 128 -4.13 18.00 -3.66
N ASP A 129 -3.11 17.15 -3.46
CA ASP A 129 -2.24 17.27 -2.30
C ASP A 129 -1.33 18.47 -2.53
N LEU A 130 -1.73 19.64 -2.03
CA LEU A 130 -0.81 20.77 -1.92
C LEU A 130 0.18 20.40 -0.82
N VAL A 131 1.32 19.82 -1.21
CA VAL A 131 2.42 19.58 -0.27
C VAL A 131 2.89 20.96 0.22
N GLY A 132 2.42 21.33 1.40
CA GLY A 132 2.69 22.57 2.11
C GLY A 132 1.59 22.85 3.13
N ASP A 133 1.80 22.41 4.37
CA ASP A 133 1.05 22.79 5.58
C ASP A 133 -0.41 22.31 5.67
N VAL A 134 -0.61 21.03 6.03
CA VAL A 134 -1.79 20.67 6.83
C VAL A 134 -1.40 20.80 8.29
N GLU A 135 -1.63 22.00 8.84
CA GLU A 135 -1.73 22.20 10.28
C GLU A 135 -2.78 21.19 10.81
N GLN A 136 -2.36 20.30 11.70
CA GLN A 136 -3.30 19.39 12.37
C GLN A 136 -4.32 20.26 13.11
N PRO A 137 -5.64 20.07 12.93
CA PRO A 137 -6.61 20.85 13.68
C PRO A 137 -6.36 20.61 15.17
N ALA A 138 -6.11 21.70 15.90
CA ALA A 138 -5.84 21.68 17.33
C ALA A 138 -6.89 20.83 18.05
N LYS A 139 -6.43 19.88 18.89
CA LYS A 139 -7.31 19.14 19.80
C LYS A 139 -8.08 20.18 20.62
N LYS A 140 -9.38 20.30 20.38
CA LYS A 140 -10.24 21.12 21.22
C LYS A 140 -10.38 20.39 22.54
N GLU A 141 -9.67 20.87 23.56
CA GLU A 141 -9.78 20.41 24.93
C GLU A 141 -11.23 20.69 25.38
N GLU A 142 -11.99 19.61 25.54
CA GLU A 142 -13.37 19.66 26.00
C GLU A 142 -13.35 19.91 27.51
N ASP A 143 -13.53 21.18 27.87
CA ASP A 143 -13.64 21.66 29.24
C ASP A 143 -14.84 20.98 29.92
N ARG A 144 -14.55 20.04 30.81
CA ARG A 144 -15.52 19.42 31.69
C ARG A 144 -15.77 20.36 32.86
N THR A 145 -16.87 21.11 32.80
CA THR A 145 -17.53 21.66 33.99
C THR A 145 -18.47 20.62 34.59
#